data_AF-A0A3M2B4T6-F1
#
_entry.id   AF-A0A3M2B4T6-F1
#
_cell.length_a   1.000
_cell.length_b   1.000
_cell.length_c   1.000
_cell.angle_alpha   90.00
_cell.angle_beta   90.00
_cell.angle_gamma   90.00
#
_symmetry.space_group_name_H-M   'P 1'
#
loop_
_entity.id
_entity.type
_entity.pdbx_description
1 polymer ?
#
loop_
_entity_poly.entity_id
_entity_poly.type
_entity_poly.pdbx_seq_one_letter_code
_entity_poly.pdbx_strand_id
1 'polypeptide(L)'
;MKAELFLSLYAGGLFLLVLVVAPVLLRAEEKNIAGRFYGRILWRFYPIAFLLLMVYLILTDEKLYGFVLLMGLGLNAGLSYLLKKYKRENLPNIDLFDYNDPKRRLFRRLSLLSTFLFFANMFFAIVLLTKTLGG
;
A
#
# COMPACT_ATOMS: atom_id res chain seq x y z
N MET A 1 -12.72 22.97 -6.73
CA MET A 1 -11.62 22.46 -5.89
C MET A 1 -10.65 21.73 -6.81
N LYS A 2 -9.34 21.93 -6.67
CA LYS A 2 -8.33 21.37 -7.59
C LYS A 2 -8.18 19.86 -7.38
N ALA A 3 -8.34 19.05 -8.44
CA ALA A 3 -8.25 17.59 -8.37
C ALA A 3 -6.87 17.14 -7.88
N GLU A 4 -5.83 17.91 -8.21
CA GLU A 4 -4.43 17.72 -7.84
C GLU A 4 -4.23 17.68 -6.32
N LEU A 5 -5.07 18.37 -5.55
CA LEU A 5 -5.01 18.32 -4.09
C LEU A 5 -5.27 16.90 -3.57
N PHE A 6 -6.27 16.21 -4.12
CA PHE A 6 -6.58 14.85 -3.69
C PHE A 6 -5.52 13.85 -4.15
N LEU A 7 -5.03 14.03 -5.37
CA LEU A 7 -3.96 13.20 -5.90
C LEU A 7 -2.65 13.37 -5.11
N SER A 8 -2.32 14.61 -4.69
CA SER A 8 -1.14 14.89 -3.87
C SER A 8 -1.25 14.34 -2.45
N LEU A 9 -2.42 14.45 -1.81
CA LEU A 9 -2.67 13.78 -0.52
C LEU A 9 -2.55 12.26 -0.63
N TYR A 10 -3.07 11.69 -1.71
CA TYR A 10 -2.96 10.25 -1.99
C TYR A 10 -1.50 9.82 -2.19
N ALA A 11 -0.77 10.52 -3.06
CA ALA A 11 0.64 10.25 -3.34
C ALA A 11 1.52 10.43 -2.10
N GLY A 12 1.30 11.49 -1.31
CA GLY A 12 2.01 11.74 -0.05
C GLY A 12 1.72 10.66 1.00
N GLY A 13 0.47 10.19 1.10
CA GLY A 13 0.11 9.06 1.97
C GLY A 13 0.82 7.78 1.57
N LEU A 14 0.87 7.47 0.27
CA LEU A 14 1.65 6.34 -0.24
C LEU A 14 3.15 6.48 0.01
N PHE A 15 3.70 7.68 -0.20
CA PHE A 15 5.08 8.01 0.10
C PHE A 15 5.45 7.68 1.55
N LEU A 16 4.64 8.15 2.50
CA LEU A 16 4.86 7.86 3.92
C LEU A 16 4.81 6.36 4.20
N LEU A 17 3.86 5.63 3.61
CA LEU A 17 3.77 4.18 3.82
C LEU A 17 4.98 3.43 3.27
N VAL A 18 5.40 3.75 2.05
CA VAL A 18 6.40 2.99 1.30
C VAL A 18 7.82 3.35 1.72
N LEU A 19 8.11 4.64 1.96
CA LEU A 19 9.47 5.13 2.18
C LEU A 19 9.78 5.44 3.65
N VAL A 20 8.76 5.54 4.51
CA VAL A 20 8.97 5.82 5.94
C VAL A 20 8.51 4.66 6.80
N VAL A 21 7.22 4.32 6.75
CA VAL A 21 6.63 3.32 7.64
C VAL A 21 7.16 1.91 7.36
N ALA A 22 7.14 1.46 6.10
CA ALA A 22 7.59 0.12 5.74
C ALA A 22 9.08 -0.12 6.08
N PRO A 23 10.04 0.77 5.74
CA PRO A 23 11.45 0.58 6.09
C PRO A 23 11.70 0.54 7.60
N VAL A 24 11.02 1.39 8.38
CA VAL A 24 11.14 1.39 9.85
C VAL A 24 10.66 0.05 10.42
N LEU A 25 9.50 -0.44 9.98
CA LEU A 25 8.93 -1.69 10.48
C LEU A 25 9.68 -2.93 9.99
N LEU A 26 10.31 -2.88 8.82
CA LEU A 26 11.18 -3.95 8.32
C LEU A 26 12.46 -4.09 9.16
N ARG A 27 12.92 -3.04 9.85
CA ARG A 27 14.11 -3.07 10.72
C ARG A 27 13.82 -3.51 12.15
N ALA A 28 12.56 -3.50 12.59
CA ALA A 28 12.17 -3.90 13.95
C ALA A 28 12.56 -5.35 14.25
N GLU A 29 13.04 -5.65 15.46
CA GLU A 29 13.43 -7.02 15.87
C GLU A 29 12.20 -7.94 15.96
N GLU A 30 11.13 -7.45 16.60
CA GLU A 30 9.86 -8.17 16.75
C GLU A 30 9.00 -8.08 15.49
N LYS A 31 9.27 -8.94 14.50
CA LYS A 31 8.58 -8.90 13.19
C LYS A 31 7.09 -9.16 13.32
N ASN A 32 6.65 -9.98 14.29
CA ASN A 32 5.23 -10.25 14.45
C ASN A 32 4.45 -8.99 14.86
N ILE A 33 4.97 -8.23 15.82
CA ILE A 33 4.36 -6.99 16.31
C ILE A 33 4.43 -5.91 15.25
N ALA A 34 5.59 -5.71 14.62
CA ALA A 34 5.76 -4.76 13.52
C ALA A 34 4.77 -5.03 12.37
N GLY A 35 4.61 -6.29 11.97
CA GLY A 35 3.65 -6.66 10.92
C GLY A 35 2.18 -6.45 11.31
N ARG A 36 1.81 -6.68 12.58
CA ARG A 36 0.45 -6.38 13.08
C ARG A 36 0.18 -4.88 13.09
N PHE A 37 1.16 -4.09 13.51
CA PHE A 37 1.08 -2.64 13.51
C PHE A 37 0.94 -2.08 12.09
N TYR A 38 1.80 -2.52 11.17
CA TYR A 38 1.71 -2.16 9.75
C TYR A 38 0.34 -2.49 9.16
N GLY A 39 -0.15 -3.71 9.40
CA GLY A 39 -1.47 -4.12 8.94
C GLY A 39 -2.58 -3.20 9.45
N ARG A 40 -2.53 -2.76 10.70
CA ARG A 40 -3.51 -1.82 11.27
C ARG A 40 -3.46 -0.46 10.57
N ILE A 41 -2.27 0.05 10.26
CA ILE A 41 -2.11 1.29 9.48
C ILE A 41 -2.75 1.11 8.10
N LEU A 42 -2.43 0.03 7.39
CA LEU A 42 -2.97 -0.23 6.05
C LEU A 42 -4.50 -0.30 6.03
N TRP A 43 -5.11 -1.01 6.98
CA TRP A 43 -6.57 -1.12 7.07
C TRP A 43 -7.28 0.21 7.32
N ARG A 44 -6.61 1.17 7.96
CA ARG A 44 -7.12 2.54 8.12
C ARG A 44 -6.84 3.41 6.90
N PHE A 45 -5.70 3.17 6.23
CA PHE A 45 -5.31 3.90 5.03
C PHE A 45 -6.22 3.60 3.83
N TYR A 46 -6.56 2.32 3.57
CA TYR A 46 -7.34 1.93 2.40
C TYR A 46 -8.65 2.72 2.19
N PRO A 47 -9.55 2.87 3.18
CA PRO A 47 -10.78 3.63 2.98
C PRO A 47 -10.51 5.12 2.72
N ILE A 48 -9.53 5.71 3.39
CA ILE A 48 -9.14 7.11 3.17
C ILE A 48 -8.60 7.27 1.74
N ALA A 49 -7.67 6.42 1.35
CA ALA A 49 -7.06 6.40 0.02
C ALA A 49 -8.09 6.19 -1.09
N PHE A 50 -9.07 5.30 -0.86
CA PHE A 50 -10.17 5.06 -1.78
C PHE A 50 -11.03 6.32 -1.95
N LEU A 51 -11.41 6.98 -0.86
CA LEU A 51 -12.18 8.23 -0.92
C LEU A 51 -11.41 9.34 -1.64
N LEU A 52 -10.10 9.50 -1.36
CA LEU A 52 -9.26 10.46 -2.07
C LEU A 52 -9.27 10.22 -3.59
N LEU A 53 -9.10 8.95 -4.02
CA LEU A 53 -9.11 8.59 -5.44
C LEU A 53 -10.50 8.72 -6.07
N MET A 54 -11.57 8.43 -5.33
CA MET A 54 -12.93 8.64 -5.82
C MET A 54 -13.22 10.11 -6.08
N VAL A 55 -12.83 11.00 -5.15
CA VAL A 55 -13.01 12.44 -5.35
C VAL A 55 -12.12 12.95 -6.48
N TYR A 56 -10.87 12.48 -6.56
CA TYR A 56 -9.99 12.76 -7.71
C TYR A 56 -10.66 12.36 -9.03
N LEU A 57 -11.20 11.14 -9.11
CA LEU A 57 -11.85 10.61 -10.31
C LEU A 57 -13.10 11.42 -10.67
N ILE A 58 -13.86 11.93 -9.71
CA ILE A 58 -15.01 12.81 -9.98
C ILE A 58 -14.56 14.15 -10.57
N LEU A 59 -13.47 14.73 -10.05
CA LEU A 59 -13.02 16.08 -10.40
C LEU A 59 -12.09 16.18 -11.61
N THR A 60 -11.36 15.12 -11.96
CA THR A 60 -10.39 15.15 -13.08
C THR A 60 -11.06 14.88 -14.43
N ASP A 61 -10.55 15.46 -15.52
CA ASP A 61 -10.97 15.09 -16.88
C ASP A 61 -10.31 13.77 -17.34
N GLU A 62 -9.14 13.44 -16.80
CA GLU A 62 -8.37 12.25 -17.17
C GLU A 62 -8.81 11.00 -16.37
N LYS A 63 -10.08 10.61 -16.52
CA LYS A 63 -10.71 9.51 -15.74
C LYS A 63 -9.93 8.19 -15.79
N LEU A 64 -9.31 7.89 -16.93
CA LEU A 64 -8.54 6.66 -17.14
C LEU A 64 -7.41 6.50 -16.12
N TYR A 65 -6.66 7.58 -15.83
CA TYR A 65 -5.55 7.50 -14.87
C TYR A 65 -6.06 7.34 -13.43
N GLY A 66 -7.16 8.02 -13.08
CA GLY A 66 -7.83 7.80 -11.80
C GLY A 66 -8.30 6.36 -11.62
N PHE A 67 -8.83 5.75 -12.67
CA PHE A 67 -9.25 4.35 -12.65
C PHE A 67 -8.07 3.38 -12.48
N VAL A 68 -6.94 3.63 -13.15
CA VAL A 68 -5.71 2.84 -12.96
C VAL A 68 -5.21 2.91 -11.52
N LEU A 69 -5.20 4.09 -10.90
CA LEU A 69 -4.83 4.27 -9.49
C LEU A 69 -5.76 3.49 -8.55
N LEU A 70 -7.07 3.50 -8.82
CA LEU A 70 -8.08 2.73 -8.07
C LEU A 70 -7.87 1.23 -8.21
N MET A 71 -7.61 0.73 -9.42
CA MET A 71 -7.27 -0.68 -9.63
C MET A 71 -6.02 -1.07 -8.86
N GLY A 72 -4.97 -0.24 -8.90
CA GLY A 72 -3.75 -0.45 -8.12
C GLY A 72 -4.02 -0.52 -6.61
N LEU A 73 -4.87 0.38 -6.10
CA LEU A 73 -5.28 0.37 -4.69
C LEU A 73 -6.09 -0.89 -4.34
N GLY A 74 -7.03 -1.29 -5.19
CA GLY A 74 -7.87 -2.47 -5.03
C GLY A 74 -7.06 -3.76 -5.04
N LEU A 75 -6.13 -3.92 -6.00
CA LEU A 75 -5.20 -5.05 -6.05
C LEU A 75 -4.36 -5.12 -4.78
N ASN A 76 -3.86 -3.97 -4.31
CA ASN A 76 -3.08 -3.91 -3.09
C ASN A 76 -3.90 -4.31 -1.84
N ALA A 77 -5.12 -3.77 -1.71
CA ALA A 77 -6.04 -4.12 -0.62
C ALA A 77 -6.40 -5.61 -0.62
N GLY A 78 -6.67 -6.18 -1.80
CA GLY A 78 -6.92 -7.61 -1.99
C GLY A 78 -5.73 -8.46 -1.54
N LEU A 79 -4.52 -8.11 -1.97
CA LEU A 79 -3.30 -8.82 -1.56
C LEU A 79 -3.04 -8.70 -0.05
N SER A 80 -3.28 -7.54 0.55
CA SER A 80 -3.17 -7.33 2.01
C SER A 80 -4.20 -8.15 2.79
N TYR A 81 -5.41 -8.32 2.25
CA TYR A 81 -6.40 -9.24 2.80
C TYR A 81 -5.91 -10.69 2.75
N LEU A 82 -5.37 -11.13 1.61
CA LEU A 82 -4.79 -12.46 1.45
C LEU A 82 -3.63 -12.69 2.42
N LEU A 83 -2.73 -11.73 2.57
CA LEU A 83 -1.62 -11.75 3.54
C LEU A 83 -2.11 -11.88 4.98
N LYS A 84 -3.14 -11.11 5.36
CA LYS A 84 -3.76 -11.17 6.69
C LYS A 84 -4.34 -12.55 6.95
N LYS A 85 -5.09 -13.10 5.99
CA LYS A 85 -5.70 -14.43 6.08
C LYS A 85 -4.62 -15.51 6.19
N TYR A 86 -3.65 -15.49 5.27
CA TYR A 86 -2.54 -16.44 5.25
C TYR A 86 -1.75 -16.43 6.56
N LYS A 87 -1.40 -15.25 7.08
CA LYS A 87 -0.70 -15.11 8.38
C LYS A 87 -1.53 -15.71 9.51
N ARG A 88 -2.83 -15.40 9.59
CA ARG A 88 -3.70 -15.92 10.65
C ARG A 88 -3.77 -17.45 10.65
N GLU A 89 -3.85 -18.05 9.48
CA GLU A 89 -4.02 -19.51 9.32
C GLU A 89 -2.70 -20.28 9.42
N ASN A 90 -1.59 -19.70 8.95
CA ASN A 90 -0.33 -20.43 8.77
C ASN A 90 0.83 -19.96 9.65
N LEU A 91 0.80 -18.69 10.09
CA LEU A 91 1.90 -18.01 10.79
C LEU A 91 1.37 -17.05 11.88
N PRO A 92 0.60 -17.54 12.88
CA PRO A 92 -0.01 -16.68 13.89
C PRO A 92 1.02 -15.87 14.69
N ASN A 93 2.21 -16.45 14.91
CA ASN A 93 3.40 -15.73 15.35
C ASN A 93 4.60 -16.07 14.47
N ILE A 94 4.97 -15.14 13.57
CA ILE A 94 6.07 -15.33 12.59
C ILE A 94 7.45 -15.47 13.24
N ASP A 95 7.62 -14.99 14.48
CA ASP A 95 8.90 -15.01 15.17
C ASP A 95 9.24 -16.41 15.72
N LEU A 96 8.26 -17.31 15.81
CA LEU A 96 8.45 -18.71 16.23
C LEU A 96 8.92 -19.63 15.09
N PHE A 97 8.88 -19.15 13.84
CA PHE A 97 9.26 -19.93 12.67
C PHE A 97 10.66 -19.56 12.23
N ASP A 98 11.47 -20.56 11.85
CA ASP A 98 12.79 -20.33 11.29
C ASP A 98 12.73 -19.40 10.07
N TYR A 99 13.81 -18.64 9.84
CA TYR A 99 13.87 -17.70 8.73
C TYR A 99 13.70 -18.38 7.36
N ASN A 100 14.10 -19.64 7.21
CA ASN A 100 14.02 -20.41 5.97
C ASN A 100 12.77 -21.29 5.87
N ASP A 101 11.88 -21.25 6.86
CA ASP A 101 10.61 -21.96 6.82
C ASP A 101 9.85 -21.61 5.52
N PRO A 102 9.34 -22.60 4.77
CA PRO A 102 8.67 -22.36 3.49
C PRO A 102 7.45 -21.44 3.60
N LYS A 103 6.69 -21.51 4.71
CA LYS A 103 5.54 -20.64 4.95
C LYS A 103 6.00 -19.20 5.17
N ARG A 104 7.06 -19.01 5.97
CA ARG A 104 7.66 -17.68 6.20
C ARG A 104 8.23 -17.09 4.91
N ARG A 105 8.90 -17.90 4.08
CA ARG A 105 9.40 -17.49 2.75
C ARG A 105 8.28 -17.02 1.82
N LEU A 106 7.19 -17.77 1.75
CA LEU A 106 6.03 -17.40 0.94
C LEU A 106 5.41 -16.09 1.45
N PHE A 107 5.20 -15.96 2.75
CA PHE A 107 4.68 -14.73 3.36
C PHE A 107 5.57 -13.51 3.03
N ARG A 108 6.89 -13.64 3.12
CA ARG A 108 7.82 -12.55 2.75
C ARG A 108 7.69 -12.16 1.27
N ARG A 109 7.62 -13.13 0.36
CA ARG A 109 7.46 -12.85 -1.07
C ARG A 109 6.16 -12.09 -1.35
N LEU A 110 5.05 -12.52 -0.74
CA LEU A 110 3.76 -11.83 -0.86
C LEU A 110 3.80 -10.42 -0.24
N SER A 111 4.49 -10.25 0.90
CA SER A 111 4.66 -8.95 1.54
C SER A 111 5.50 -7.98 0.68
N LEU A 112 6.56 -8.48 0.05
CA LEU A 112 7.37 -7.71 -0.89
C LEU A 112 6.55 -7.34 -2.13
N LEU A 113 5.74 -8.26 -2.66
CA LEU A 113 4.84 -7.98 -3.78
C LEU A 113 3.82 -6.88 -3.42
N SER A 114 3.22 -6.92 -2.24
CA SER A 114 2.30 -5.87 -1.77
C SER A 114 3.02 -4.52 -1.64
N THR A 115 4.23 -4.51 -1.12
CA THR A 115 5.05 -3.29 -1.00
C THR A 115 5.40 -2.73 -2.38
N PHE A 116 5.76 -3.61 -3.33
CA PHE A 116 6.06 -3.24 -4.70
C PHE A 116 4.83 -2.66 -5.42
N LEU A 117 3.65 -3.25 -5.24
CA LEU A 117 2.41 -2.71 -5.80
C LEU A 117 2.11 -1.30 -5.26
N PHE A 118 2.30 -1.07 -3.95
CA PHE A 118 2.17 0.28 -3.39
C PHE A 118 3.21 1.24 -3.97
N PHE A 119 4.46 0.81 -4.11
CA PHE A 119 5.53 1.62 -4.71
C PHE A 119 5.21 1.98 -6.16
N ALA A 120 4.77 1.02 -6.98
CA ALA A 120 4.38 1.27 -8.37
C ALA A 120 3.20 2.24 -8.45
N ASN A 121 2.21 2.08 -7.58
CA ASN A 121 1.04 2.96 -7.54
C ASN A 121 1.42 4.39 -7.07
N MET A 122 2.35 4.50 -6.12
CA MET A 122 2.92 5.76 -5.67
C MET A 122 3.68 6.46 -6.79
N PHE A 123 4.55 5.72 -7.47
CA PHE A 123 5.34 6.24 -8.59
C PHE A 123 4.42 6.75 -9.70
N PHE A 124 3.39 5.98 -10.05
CA PHE A 124 2.40 6.39 -11.04
C PHE A 124 1.64 7.66 -10.62
N ALA A 125 1.23 7.76 -9.35
CA ALA A 125 0.58 8.96 -8.82
C ALA A 125 1.49 10.20 -8.88
N ILE A 126 2.78 10.05 -8.58
CA ILE A 126 3.77 11.14 -8.66
C ILE A 126 3.98 11.57 -10.11
N VAL A 127 4.15 10.63 -11.04
CA VAL A 127 4.28 10.94 -12.48
C VAL A 127 3.06 11.71 -12.97
N LEU A 128 1.86 11.28 -12.58
CA LEU A 128 0.62 11.96 -12.93
C LEU A 128 0.56 13.39 -12.34
N LEU A 129 0.97 13.59 -11.09
CA LEU A 129 1.08 14.93 -10.49
C LEU A 129 2.06 15.83 -11.23
N THR A 130 3.22 15.30 -11.62
CA THR A 130 4.22 16.10 -12.36
C THR A 130 3.70 16.51 -13.74
N LYS A 131 2.93 15.63 -14.39
CA LYS A 131 2.28 15.92 -15.67
C LYS A 131 1.20 17.00 -15.51
N THR A 132 0.40 16.97 -14.45
CA THR A 132 -0.68 17.94 -14.24
C THR A 132 -0.22 19.29 -13.69
N LEU A 133 0.94 19.34 -13.01
CA LEU A 133 1.50 20.59 -12.46
C LEU A 133 2.53 21.28 -13.37
N GLY A 134 3.18 20.52 -14.26
CA GLY A 134 4.19 21.03 -15.19
C GLY A 134 3.69 21.32 -16.60
N GLY A 135 2.37 21.17 -16.82
CA GLY A 135 1.67 21.53 -18.07
C GLY A 135 1.04 22.90 -18.02
#